data_AF-A0A3E5E1G4-F1
#
_entry.id   AF-A0A3E5E1G4-F1
#
_cell.length_a   1.000
_cell.length_b   1.000
_cell.length_c   1.000
_cell.angle_alpha   90.00
_cell.angle_beta   90.00
_cell.angle_gamma   90.00
#
_symmetry.space_group_name_H-M   'P 1'
#
loop_
_entity.id
_entity.type
_entity.pdbx_description
1 polymer ?
#
loop_
_entity_poly.entity_id
_entity_poly.type
_entity_poly.pdbx_seq_one_letter_code
_entity_poly.pdbx_strand_id
1 'polypeptide(L)'
;FYGFGEDLEYLQQYQKSKGISNIEFYLEYLQQYQKSKGISNIEFYGAYKPEEKKKIIEETDIIFNVYGNDLHVKYAVSNKYYDALVYQKPIIVSKGTTMEKITQGFSYCVTQDKFDCEDLIQWYENLNHENIKRLCASKLNKVKDDMDIFTKRVEKFLQV
;
A
#
# COMPACT_ATOMS: atom_id res chain seq x y z
N PHE A 1 -9.85 -4.16 5.47
CA PHE A 1 -9.68 -3.67 6.86
C PHE A 1 -10.82 -4.21 7.71
N TYR A 2 -10.71 -5.45 8.17
CA TYR A 2 -11.65 -6.07 9.11
C TYR A 2 -10.86 -6.42 10.37
N GLY A 3 -10.90 -5.54 11.36
CA GLY A 3 -10.22 -5.70 12.65
C GLY A 3 -10.84 -4.92 13.80
N PHE A 4 -12.01 -4.31 13.59
CA PHE A 4 -12.67 -3.40 14.54
C PHE A 4 -14.06 -3.95 14.94
N GLY A 5 -14.18 -5.26 15.17
CA GLY A 5 -15.48 -5.92 15.36
C GLY A 5 -16.32 -5.33 16.50
N GLU A 6 -15.69 -4.98 17.63
CA GLU A 6 -16.38 -4.37 18.77
C GLU A 6 -16.35 -2.83 18.73
N ASP A 7 -15.39 -2.22 18.04
CA ASP A 7 -15.31 -0.77 17.88
C ASP A 7 -16.27 -0.25 16.80
N LEU A 8 -16.72 -1.06 15.85
CA LEU A 8 -17.47 -0.59 14.67
C LEU A 8 -18.79 0.11 15.02
N GLU A 9 -19.55 -0.40 15.99
CA GLU A 9 -20.83 0.19 16.39
C GLU A 9 -20.62 1.52 17.13
N TYR A 10 -19.62 1.59 18.01
CA TYR A 10 -19.21 2.84 18.67
C TYR A 10 -18.76 3.88 17.63
N LEU A 11 -17.94 3.46 16.68
CA LEU A 11 -17.42 4.27 15.58
C LEU A 11 -18.58 4.83 14.71
N GLN A 12 -19.60 4.01 14.41
CA GLN A 12 -20.78 4.43 13.66
C GLN A 12 -21.68 5.42 14.43
N GLN A 13 -21.90 5.20 15.73
CA GLN A 13 -22.70 6.11 16.56
C GLN A 13 -22.00 7.46 16.76
N TYR A 14 -20.69 7.45 17.00
CA TYR A 14 -19.90 8.67 17.19
C TYR A 14 -19.84 9.52 15.91
N GLN A 15 -19.59 8.89 14.75
CA GLN A 15 -19.60 9.58 13.46
C GLN A 15 -20.92 10.34 13.23
N LYS A 16 -22.06 9.67 13.44
CA LYS A 16 -23.38 10.26 13.27
C LYS A 16 -23.61 11.47 14.20
N SER A 17 -23.02 11.45 15.39
CA SER A 17 -23.14 12.55 16.37
C SER A 17 -22.33 13.80 16.02
N LYS A 18 -21.26 13.66 15.22
CA LYS A 18 -20.31 14.74 14.89
C LYS A 18 -20.48 15.32 13.49
N GLY A 19 -21.20 14.64 12.59
CA GLY A 19 -21.44 15.11 11.23
C GLY A 19 -20.18 15.19 10.36
N ILE A 20 -19.13 14.46 10.73
CA ILE A 20 -17.83 14.41 10.04
C ILE A 20 -17.76 13.22 9.08
N SER A 21 -16.91 13.31 8.07
CA SER A 21 -16.69 12.20 7.13
C SER A 21 -16.01 11.01 7.83
N ASN A 22 -16.16 9.80 7.27
CA ASN A 22 -15.49 8.60 7.80
C ASN A 22 -13.98 8.82 7.94
N ILE A 23 -13.36 9.50 6.96
CA ILE A 23 -11.91 9.68 6.88
C ILE A 23 -11.42 10.60 8.01
N GLU A 24 -12.10 11.74 8.21
CA GLU A 24 -11.76 12.69 9.28
C GLU A 24 -11.87 12.05 10.66
N PHE A 25 -12.92 11.24 10.87
CA PHE A 25 -13.12 10.56 12.13
C PHE A 25 -12.02 9.54 12.46
N TYR A 26 -11.68 8.65 11.51
CA TYR A 26 -10.61 7.68 11.73
C TYR A 26 -9.26 8.35 11.97
N LEU A 27 -9.01 9.48 11.32
CA LEU A 27 -7.80 10.28 11.56
C LEU A 27 -7.74 10.79 12.99
N GLU A 28 -8.81 11.40 13.48
CA GLU A 28 -8.91 11.88 14.88
C GLU A 28 -8.73 10.73 15.88
N TYR A 29 -9.38 9.59 15.65
CA TYR A 29 -9.25 8.41 16.50
C TYR A 29 -7.78 7.93 16.58
N LEU A 30 -7.11 7.80 15.44
CA LEU A 30 -5.72 7.34 15.39
C LEU A 30 -4.75 8.35 16.04
N GLN A 31 -4.99 9.65 15.87
CA GLN A 31 -4.21 10.70 16.54
C GLN A 31 -4.39 10.67 18.07
N GLN A 32 -5.62 10.44 18.55
CA GLN A 32 -5.88 10.26 19.97
C GLN A 32 -5.21 9.00 20.51
N TYR A 33 -5.28 7.89 19.76
CA TYR A 33 -4.61 6.65 20.10
C TYR A 33 -3.09 6.86 20.20
N GLN A 34 -2.48 7.48 19.19
CA GLN A 34 -1.05 7.86 19.16
C GLN A 34 -0.66 8.61 20.44
N LYS A 35 -1.42 9.67 20.78
CA LYS A 35 -1.19 10.48 21.98
C LYS A 35 -1.33 9.68 23.28
N SER A 36 -2.38 8.86 23.38
CA SER A 36 -2.64 8.05 24.58
C SER A 36 -1.56 7.00 24.85
N LYS A 37 -0.88 6.54 23.78
CA LYS A 37 0.19 5.55 23.83
C LYS A 37 1.59 6.14 23.83
N GLY A 38 1.73 7.48 23.76
CA GLY A 38 3.04 8.14 23.72
C GLY A 38 3.86 7.82 22.47
N ILE A 39 3.21 7.51 21.36
CA ILE A 39 3.87 7.16 20.09
C ILE A 39 4.30 8.46 19.38
N SER A 40 5.59 8.66 19.16
CA SER A 40 6.16 9.89 18.59
C SER A 40 6.66 9.76 17.15
N ASN A 41 6.73 8.54 16.62
CA ASN A 41 7.28 8.22 15.30
C ASN A 41 6.22 8.02 14.21
N ILE A 42 5.03 8.60 14.41
CA ILE A 42 3.93 8.57 13.44
C ILE A 42 3.51 10.01 13.17
N GLU A 43 3.41 10.36 11.90
CA GLU A 43 2.93 11.65 11.42
C GLU A 43 1.71 11.44 10.52
N PHE A 44 0.73 12.33 10.67
CA PHE A 44 -0.56 12.26 9.99
C PHE A 44 -0.73 13.46 9.07
N TYR A 45 -0.90 13.19 7.77
CA TYR A 45 -1.00 14.22 6.72
C TYR A 45 -2.42 14.38 6.15
N GLY A 46 -3.36 13.52 6.55
CA GLY A 46 -4.73 13.54 6.04
C GLY A 46 -4.85 13.12 4.57
N ALA A 47 -5.93 13.53 3.92
CA ALA A 47 -6.15 13.28 2.50
C ALA A 47 -5.25 14.20 1.65
N TYR A 48 -4.65 13.66 0.60
CA TYR A 48 -3.86 14.40 -0.37
C TYR A 48 -4.52 14.35 -1.76
N LYS A 49 -4.29 15.38 -2.56
CA LYS A 49 -4.75 15.49 -3.94
C LYS A 49 -3.83 14.69 -4.89
N PRO A 50 -4.34 14.25 -6.06
CA PRO A 50 -3.53 13.50 -7.02
C PRO A 50 -2.20 14.17 -7.40
N GLU A 51 -2.16 15.50 -7.46
CA GLU A 51 -0.97 16.28 -7.83
C GLU A 51 0.13 16.23 -6.76
N GLU A 52 -0.24 16.02 -5.49
CA GLU A 52 0.68 15.95 -4.34
C GLU A 52 1.36 14.58 -4.25
N LYS A 53 0.75 13.55 -4.86
CA LYS A 53 1.19 12.14 -4.79
C LYS A 53 2.66 11.95 -5.18
N LYS A 54 3.08 12.62 -6.26
CA LYS A 54 4.44 12.51 -6.79
C LYS A 54 5.47 12.89 -5.73
N LYS A 55 5.30 14.08 -5.14
CA LYS A 55 6.21 14.61 -4.13
C LYS A 55 6.27 13.70 -2.90
N ILE A 56 5.10 13.25 -2.41
CA ILE A 56 5.00 12.35 -1.26
C ILE A 56 5.79 11.05 -1.50
N ILE A 57 5.64 10.42 -2.66
CA ILE A 57 6.34 9.16 -2.95
C ILE A 57 7.84 9.38 -3.16
N GLU A 58 8.25 10.49 -3.78
CA GLU A 58 9.66 10.84 -3.96
C GLU A 58 10.38 10.96 -2.61
N GLU A 59 9.73 11.56 -1.60
CA GLU A 59 10.20 11.70 -0.21
C GLU A 59 10.03 10.41 0.63
N THR A 60 9.38 9.37 0.11
CA THR A 60 9.17 8.08 0.80
C THR A 60 10.30 7.10 0.50
N ASP A 61 10.90 6.49 1.52
CA ASP A 61 11.92 5.46 1.33
C ASP A 61 11.35 4.10 0.93
N ILE A 62 10.28 3.67 1.60
CA ILE A 62 9.67 2.36 1.41
C ILE A 62 8.15 2.51 1.37
N ILE A 63 7.51 1.96 0.33
CA ILE A 63 6.05 1.98 0.21
C ILE A 63 5.43 0.88 1.09
N PHE A 64 4.44 1.24 1.90
CA PHE A 64 3.72 0.27 2.73
C PHE A 64 2.49 -0.32 2.01
N ASN A 65 2.44 -1.65 1.89
CA ASN A 65 1.37 -2.40 1.23
C ASN A 65 1.02 -3.69 1.98
N VAL A 66 0.71 -3.57 3.27
CA VAL A 66 0.39 -4.70 4.16
C VAL A 66 -1.11 -4.67 4.47
N TYR A 67 -1.87 -5.60 3.87
CA TYR A 67 -3.32 -5.71 4.07
C TYR A 67 -3.75 -7.06 4.65
N GLY A 68 -2.80 -7.95 4.96
CA GLY A 68 -3.07 -9.33 5.32
C GLY A 68 -3.08 -10.26 4.12
N ASN A 69 -3.60 -11.47 4.30
CA ASN A 69 -3.62 -12.52 3.27
C ASN A 69 -4.94 -13.29 3.23
N ASP A 70 -6.03 -12.65 3.68
CA ASP A 70 -7.39 -13.17 3.49
C ASP A 70 -7.72 -13.33 2.00
N LEU A 71 -8.79 -14.08 1.70
CA LEU A 71 -9.16 -14.40 0.32
C LEU A 71 -9.35 -13.16 -0.58
N HIS A 72 -9.82 -12.05 -0.01
CA HIS A 72 -10.13 -10.84 -0.76
C HIS A 72 -8.87 -10.06 -1.14
N VAL A 73 -7.87 -10.03 -0.27
CA VAL A 73 -6.62 -9.29 -0.51
C VAL A 73 -5.51 -10.18 -1.09
N LYS A 74 -5.59 -11.50 -0.90
CA LYS A 74 -4.56 -12.46 -1.31
C LYS A 74 -4.22 -12.39 -2.79
N TYR A 75 -5.23 -12.25 -3.64
CA TYR A 75 -5.05 -12.24 -5.09
C TYR A 75 -5.05 -10.84 -5.71
N ALA A 76 -5.37 -9.80 -4.92
CA ALA A 76 -5.48 -8.44 -5.41
C ALA A 76 -4.10 -7.83 -5.70
N VAL A 77 -4.03 -7.10 -6.81
CA VAL A 77 -2.90 -6.19 -7.11
C VAL A 77 -3.33 -4.80 -6.71
N SER A 78 -2.58 -4.16 -5.81
CA SER A 78 -2.93 -2.83 -5.33
C SER A 78 -2.35 -1.73 -6.21
N ASN A 79 -2.93 -0.53 -6.12
CA ASN A 79 -2.38 0.65 -6.78
C ASN A 79 -0.95 0.98 -6.34
N LYS A 80 -0.57 0.58 -5.12
CA LYS A 80 0.78 0.78 -4.57
C LYS A 80 1.85 -0.02 -5.32
N TYR A 81 1.46 -1.10 -6.01
CA TYR A 81 2.35 -1.80 -6.93
C TYR A 81 2.85 -0.88 -8.04
N TYR A 82 1.93 -0.20 -8.73
CA TYR A 82 2.28 0.70 -9.82
C TYR A 82 3.06 1.92 -9.35
N ASP A 83 2.76 2.42 -8.14
CA ASP A 83 3.56 3.46 -7.49
C ASP A 83 5.01 3.00 -7.27
N ALA A 84 5.21 1.80 -6.70
CA ALA A 84 6.54 1.23 -6.50
C ALA A 84 7.30 1.07 -7.82
N LEU A 85 6.62 0.64 -8.88
CA LEU A 85 7.23 0.49 -10.19
C LEU A 85 7.63 1.84 -10.82
N VAL A 86 6.71 2.81 -10.86
CA VAL A 86 6.92 4.11 -11.51
C VAL A 86 8.00 4.92 -10.80
N TYR A 87 7.97 4.93 -9.46
CA TYR A 87 8.91 5.70 -8.64
C TYR A 87 10.13 4.89 -8.20
N GLN A 88 10.24 3.64 -8.66
CA GLN A 88 11.37 2.74 -8.39
C GLN A 88 11.64 2.55 -6.89
N LYS A 89 10.56 2.49 -6.10
CA LYS A 89 10.62 2.40 -4.63
C LYS A 89 10.49 0.94 -4.17
N PRO A 90 11.27 0.52 -3.16
CA PRO A 90 11.02 -0.73 -2.46
C PRO A 90 9.63 -0.73 -1.79
N ILE A 91 9.07 -1.92 -1.55
CA ILE A 91 7.70 -2.07 -1.03
C ILE A 91 7.60 -3.14 0.05
N ILE A 92 6.87 -2.88 1.14
CA ILE A 92 6.55 -3.89 2.16
C ILE A 92 5.22 -4.54 1.81
N VAL A 93 5.16 -5.87 1.81
CA VAL A 93 3.98 -6.64 1.39
C VAL A 93 3.65 -7.76 2.36
N SER A 94 2.38 -8.18 2.37
CA SER A 94 1.94 -9.34 3.15
C SER A 94 2.37 -10.66 2.50
N LYS A 95 2.92 -11.56 3.30
CA LYS A 95 3.31 -12.91 2.88
C LYS A 95 2.11 -13.75 2.44
N GLY A 96 2.31 -14.61 1.44
CA GLY A 96 1.32 -15.52 0.88
C GLY A 96 0.38 -14.86 -0.14
N THR A 97 0.73 -13.70 -0.69
CA THR A 97 -0.12 -12.90 -1.59
C THR A 97 0.44 -12.83 -3.03
N THR A 98 -0.40 -12.41 -3.98
CA THR A 98 0.04 -12.04 -5.33
C THR A 98 1.10 -10.95 -5.26
N MET A 99 0.94 -9.98 -4.35
CA MET A 99 1.90 -8.90 -4.14
C MET A 99 3.29 -9.43 -3.85
N GLU A 100 3.47 -10.35 -2.89
CA GLU A 100 4.77 -11.01 -2.63
C GLU A 100 5.40 -11.60 -3.90
N LYS A 101 4.60 -12.30 -4.72
CA LYS A 101 5.11 -12.93 -5.95
C LYS A 101 5.55 -11.91 -6.99
N ILE A 102 4.72 -10.89 -7.22
CA ILE A 102 4.97 -9.91 -8.29
C ILE A 102 5.98 -8.83 -7.87
N THR A 103 6.27 -8.66 -6.59
CA THR A 103 7.28 -7.69 -6.10
C THR A 103 8.60 -8.35 -5.72
N GLN A 104 8.75 -9.66 -5.94
CA GLN A 104 9.99 -10.38 -5.66
C GLN A 104 11.21 -9.66 -6.25
N GLY A 105 12.23 -9.47 -5.41
CA GLY A 105 13.47 -8.77 -5.75
C GLY A 105 13.49 -7.28 -5.36
N PHE A 106 12.37 -6.70 -4.97
CA PHE A 106 12.31 -5.32 -4.43
C PHE A 106 11.28 -5.16 -3.29
N SER A 107 10.80 -6.25 -2.71
CA SER A 107 9.90 -6.21 -1.56
C SER A 107 10.42 -6.89 -0.31
N TYR A 108 10.01 -6.35 0.82
CA TYR A 108 10.14 -6.95 2.13
C TYR A 108 8.81 -7.60 2.53
N CYS A 109 8.82 -8.87 2.93
CA CYS A 109 7.61 -9.64 3.19
C CYS A 109 7.37 -9.79 4.70
N VAL A 110 6.17 -9.45 5.15
CA VAL A 110 5.78 -9.53 6.58
C VAL A 110 4.56 -10.43 6.76
N THR A 111 4.45 -11.05 7.94
CA THR A 111 3.22 -11.71 8.39
C THR A 111 2.47 -10.77 9.36
N GLN A 112 1.20 -11.07 9.67
CA GLN A 112 0.40 -10.22 10.56
C GLN A 112 0.95 -10.14 11.99
N ASP A 113 1.65 -11.18 12.41
CA ASP A 113 2.15 -11.43 13.75
C ASP A 113 3.65 -11.15 13.92
N LYS A 114 4.38 -10.93 12.82
CA LYS A 114 5.83 -10.76 12.85
C LYS A 114 6.28 -9.59 11.98
N PHE A 115 6.83 -8.59 12.66
CA PHE A 115 7.52 -7.45 12.07
C PHE A 115 8.80 -7.19 12.86
N ASP A 116 9.93 -7.19 12.18
CA ASP A 116 11.25 -6.99 12.78
C ASP A 116 11.90 -5.76 12.17
N CYS A 117 12.08 -4.72 13.00
CA CYS A 117 12.64 -3.45 12.55
C CYS A 117 14.11 -3.56 12.16
N GLU A 118 14.90 -4.39 12.86
CA GLU A 118 16.33 -4.54 12.59
C GLU A 118 16.53 -5.28 11.27
N ASP A 119 15.76 -6.35 11.05
CA ASP A 119 15.77 -7.09 9.79
C ASP A 119 15.30 -6.23 8.60
N LEU A 120 14.29 -5.36 8.80
CA LEU A 120 13.86 -4.41 7.77
C LEU A 120 14.96 -3.40 7.42
N ILE A 121 15.64 -2.83 8.43
CA ILE A 121 16.73 -1.86 8.21
C ILE A 121 17.87 -2.55 7.47
N GLN A 122 18.29 -3.73 7.93
CA GLN A 122 19.34 -4.50 7.29
C GLN A 122 18.97 -4.85 5.84
N TRP A 123 17.73 -5.27 5.59
CA TRP A 123 17.25 -5.52 4.24
C TRP A 123 17.33 -4.27 3.36
N TYR A 124 16.89 -3.12 3.87
CA TYR A 124 16.87 -1.86 3.14
C TYR A 124 18.28 -1.38 2.79
N GLU A 125 19.21 -1.43 3.75
CA GLU A 125 20.61 -1.02 3.56
C GLU A 125 21.36 -1.90 2.53
N ASN A 126 20.94 -3.15 2.37
CA ASN A 126 21.54 -4.09 1.42
C ASN A 126 20.86 -4.09 0.04
N LEU A 127 19.91 -3.17 -0.22
CA LEU A 127 19.23 -3.10 -1.51
C LEU A 127 20.17 -2.68 -2.64
N ASN A 128 20.18 -3.47 -3.71
CA ASN A 128 20.80 -3.05 -4.96
C ASN A 128 19.82 -2.19 -5.76
N HIS A 129 19.93 -0.87 -5.59
CA HIS A 129 19.04 0.09 -6.27
C HIS A 129 19.06 -0.05 -7.80
N GLU A 130 20.21 -0.32 -8.42
CA GLU A 130 20.29 -0.53 -9.86
C GLU A 130 19.53 -1.79 -10.31
N ASN A 131 19.57 -2.85 -9.51
CA ASN A 131 18.75 -4.04 -9.76
C ASN A 131 17.26 -3.73 -9.62
N ILE A 132 16.85 -2.96 -8.60
CA ILE A 132 15.45 -2.51 -8.44
C ILE A 132 14.99 -1.74 -9.67
N LYS A 133 15.78 -0.76 -10.16
CA LYS A 133 15.44 0.00 -11.37
C LYS A 133 15.19 -0.90 -12.57
N ARG A 134 16.06 -1.89 -12.80
CA ARG A 134 15.92 -2.87 -13.89
C ARG A 134 14.67 -3.72 -13.73
N LEU A 135 14.39 -4.22 -12.52
CA LEU A 135 13.20 -5.00 -12.22
C LEU A 135 11.92 -4.18 -12.45
N CYS A 136 11.90 -2.94 -11.97
CA CYS A 136 10.78 -2.02 -12.16
C CYS A 136 10.53 -1.73 -13.65
N ALA A 137 11.57 -1.42 -14.41
CA ALA A 137 11.47 -1.19 -15.85
C ALA A 137 10.96 -2.44 -16.60
N SER A 138 11.50 -3.62 -16.28
CA SER A 138 11.05 -4.89 -16.87
C SER A 138 9.57 -5.17 -16.57
N LYS A 139 9.13 -4.96 -15.34
CA LYS A 139 7.73 -5.15 -14.93
C LYS A 139 6.80 -4.13 -15.54
N LEU A 140 7.21 -2.86 -15.66
CA LEU A 140 6.43 -1.83 -16.35
C LEU A 140 6.22 -2.15 -17.83
N ASN A 141 7.23 -2.70 -18.51
CA ASN A 141 7.07 -3.13 -19.89
C ASN A 141 6.02 -4.25 -20.01
N LYS A 142 6.06 -5.24 -19.12
CA LYS A 142 5.01 -6.28 -19.07
C LYS A 142 3.61 -5.70 -18.82
N VAL A 143 3.49 -4.73 -17.93
CA VAL A 143 2.20 -4.05 -17.68
C VAL A 143 1.70 -3.32 -18.94
N LYS A 144 2.59 -2.70 -19.72
CA LYS A 144 2.23 -2.09 -21.00
C LYS A 144 1.76 -3.13 -22.00
N ASP A 145 2.48 -4.25 -22.13
CA ASP A 145 2.09 -5.35 -23.02
C ASP A 145 0.71 -5.92 -22.64
N ASP A 146 0.45 -6.11 -21.34
CA ASP A 146 -0.84 -6.56 -20.82
C ASP A 146 -1.97 -5.55 -21.12
N MET A 147 -1.68 -4.24 -21.00
CA MET A 147 -2.64 -3.18 -21.34
C MET A 147 -2.97 -3.12 -22.83
N ASP A 148 -1.99 -3.35 -23.71
CA ASP A 148 -2.22 -3.41 -25.15
C ASP A 148 -3.12 -4.60 -25.51
N ILE A 149 -2.89 -5.75 -24.88
CA ILE A 149 -3.73 -6.95 -25.05
C ILE A 149 -5.14 -6.69 -24.53
N PHE A 150 -5.26 -6.09 -23.34
CA PHE A 150 -6.54 -5.73 -22.74
C PHE A 150 -7.34 -4.79 -23.65
N THR A 151 -6.72 -3.71 -24.12
CA THR A 151 -7.35 -2.70 -24.97
C THR A 151 -7.90 -3.33 -26.25
N LYS A 152 -7.10 -4.14 -26.96
CA LYS A 152 -7.54 -4.86 -28.16
C LYS A 152 -8.73 -5.79 -27.90
N ARG A 153 -8.76 -6.45 -26.74
CA ARG A 153 -9.87 -7.33 -26.36
C ARG A 153 -11.15 -6.56 -26.05
N VAL A 154 -11.02 -5.41 -25.38
CA VAL A 154 -12.16 -4.52 -25.09
C VAL A 154 -12.71 -3.92 -26.38
N GLU A 155 -11.86 -3.42 -27.27
CA GLU A 155 -12.28 -2.89 -28.57
C GLU A 155 -13.05 -3.95 -29.38
N LYS A 156 -12.52 -5.18 -29.44
CA LYS A 156 -13.20 -6.29 -30.10
C LYS A 156 -14.55 -6.63 -29.45
N PHE A 157 -14.65 -6.54 -28.13
CA PHE A 157 -15.90 -6.77 -27.39
C PHE A 157 -16.94 -5.68 -27.64
N LEU A 158 -16.51 -4.44 -27.88
CA LEU A 158 -17.41 -3.31 -28.15
C LEU A 158 -17.86 -3.21 -29.61
N GLN A 159 -17.13 -3.83 -30.55
CA GLN A 159 -17.49 -3.90 -31.98
C GLN A 159 -18.60 -4.92 -32.30
N VAL A 160 -19.56 -5.09 -31.37
CA VAL A 160 -20.81 -5.85 -31.60
C VAL A 160 -21.73 -5.08 -32.53
#